data_AF-A0A7Y6JVI1-F1
#
_entry.id   AF-A0A7Y6JVI1-F1
#
_cell.length_a   1.000
_cell.length_b   1.000
_cell.length_c   1.000
_cell.angle_alpha   90.00
_cell.angle_beta   90.00
_cell.angle_gamma   90.00
#
_symmetry.space_group_name_H-M   'P 1'
#
loop_
_entity.id
_entity.type
_entity.pdbx_description
1 polymer ?
#
loop_
_entity_poly.entity_id
_entity_poly.type
_entity_poly.pdbx_seq_one_letter_code
_entity_poly.pdbx_strand_id
1 'polypeptide(L)'
;MTRQEYMERYSGASKAEQEAMFREYYAQFVGPYIRSFVKSCIGEDRIKASTNPHFNDIPLAEWDRLDAVIRPIGARINKEINGASVWSLSDTVCVAKEAARQLKEAV
;
A
#
# COMPACT_ATOMS: atom_id res chain seq x y z
N MET A 1 4.75 6.96 -11.64
CA MET A 1 4.91 8.18 -10.83
C MET A 1 6.02 7.96 -9.82
N THR A 2 7.07 8.78 -9.84
CA THR A 2 8.13 8.79 -8.84
C THR A 2 7.61 9.37 -7.51
N ARG A 3 8.35 9.15 -6.42
CA ARG A 3 8.05 9.72 -5.10
C ARG A 3 8.12 11.24 -5.14
N GLN A 4 9.07 11.79 -5.89
CA GLN A 4 9.21 13.24 -6.04
C GLN A 4 7.96 13.83 -6.70
N GLU A 5 7.55 13.28 -7.84
CA GLU A 5 6.32 13.70 -8.55
C GLU A 5 5.07 13.57 -7.65
N TYR A 6 4.99 12.47 -6.88
CA TYR A 6 3.91 12.26 -5.90
C TYR A 6 3.87 13.41 -4.88
N MET A 7 5.01 13.76 -4.25
CA MET A 7 5.05 14.79 -3.21
C MET A 7 4.80 16.20 -3.74
N GLU A 8 5.28 16.50 -4.95
CA GLU A 8 5.05 17.78 -5.63
C GLU A 8 3.56 17.99 -5.92
N ARG A 9 2.88 16.95 -6.44
CA ARG A 9 1.43 17.02 -6.72
C ARG A 9 0.58 16.96 -5.45
N TYR A 10 1.05 16.29 -4.40
CA TYR A 10 0.32 16.16 -3.13
C TYR A 10 0.10 17.51 -2.44
N SER A 11 1.09 18.39 -2.51
CA SER A 11 1.10 19.67 -1.81
C SER A 11 0.16 20.68 -2.48
N GLY A 12 -1.05 20.83 -1.94
CA GLY A 12 -2.08 21.76 -2.45
C GLY A 12 -3.26 21.08 -3.14
N ALA A 13 -3.22 19.75 -3.28
CA ALA A 13 -4.32 18.96 -3.79
C ALA A 13 -5.46 18.84 -2.75
N SER A 14 -6.69 18.70 -3.24
CA SER A 14 -7.85 18.32 -2.42
C SER A 14 -7.68 16.91 -1.83
N LYS A 15 -8.48 16.58 -0.82
CA LYS A 15 -8.45 15.24 -0.20
C LYS A 15 -8.69 14.11 -1.20
N ALA A 16 -9.64 14.28 -2.11
CA ALA A 16 -9.96 13.26 -3.12
C ALA A 16 -8.79 13.06 -4.10
N GLU A 17 -8.12 14.14 -4.50
CA GLU A 17 -6.92 14.06 -5.33
C GLU A 17 -5.76 13.41 -4.58
N GLN A 18 -5.56 13.73 -3.29
CA GLN A 18 -4.56 13.08 -2.45
C GLN A 18 -4.79 11.57 -2.33
N GLU A 19 -6.05 11.14 -2.16
CA GLU A 19 -6.42 9.73 -2.14
C GLU A 19 -6.15 9.06 -3.49
N ALA A 20 -6.54 9.68 -4.61
CA ALA A 20 -6.26 9.16 -5.95
C ALA A 20 -4.75 9.03 -6.22
N MET A 21 -3.95 10.03 -5.83
CA MET A 21 -2.49 9.99 -5.96
C MET A 21 -1.85 8.95 -5.06
N PHE A 22 -2.35 8.76 -3.83
CA PHE A 22 -1.91 7.68 -2.96
C PHE A 22 -2.11 6.32 -3.65
N ARG A 23 -3.31 6.10 -4.22
CA ARG A 23 -3.63 4.88 -4.94
C ARG A 23 -2.72 4.68 -6.16
N GLU A 24 -2.56 5.71 -6.98
CA GLU A 24 -1.68 5.69 -8.15
C GLU A 24 -0.24 5.34 -7.76
N TYR A 25 0.29 5.99 -6.71
CA TYR A 25 1.66 5.79 -6.27
C TYR A 25 1.89 4.37 -5.74
N TYR A 26 1.09 3.95 -4.75
CA TYR A 26 1.32 2.69 -4.04
C TYR A 26 0.91 1.45 -4.85
N ALA A 27 -0.01 1.59 -5.82
CA ALA A 27 -0.37 0.50 -6.72
C ALA A 27 0.83 -0.03 -7.53
N GLN A 28 1.84 0.82 -7.80
CA GLN A 28 3.08 0.43 -8.49
C GLN A 28 3.86 -0.67 -7.74
N PHE A 29 3.69 -0.76 -6.42
CA PHE A 29 4.35 -1.75 -5.57
C PHE A 29 3.50 -3.01 -5.38
N VAL A 30 2.24 -3.01 -5.78
CA VAL A 30 1.29 -4.10 -5.54
C VAL A 30 1.31 -5.10 -6.70
N GLY A 31 2.19 -6.10 -6.60
CA GLY A 31 2.23 -7.24 -7.52
C GLY A 31 1.24 -8.37 -7.16
N PRO A 32 1.06 -9.39 -8.03
CA PRO A 32 0.23 -10.57 -7.73
C PRO A 32 0.64 -11.28 -6.42
N TYR A 33 1.95 -11.38 -6.15
CA TYR A 33 2.46 -11.98 -4.92
C TYR A 33 2.03 -11.20 -3.67
N ILE A 34 2.21 -9.87 -3.67
CA ILE A 34 1.82 -9.02 -2.53
C ILE A 34 0.31 -9.11 -2.26
N ARG A 35 -0.52 -9.12 -3.31
CA ARG A 35 -1.97 -9.31 -3.17
C ARG A 35 -2.30 -10.66 -2.53
N SER A 36 -1.73 -11.76 -3.04
CA SER A 36 -1.93 -13.10 -2.48
C SER A 36 -1.46 -13.19 -1.03
N PHE A 37 -0.30 -12.60 -0.73
CA PHE A 37 0.26 -12.57 0.62
C PHE A 37 -0.62 -11.80 1.60
N VAL A 38 -1.03 -10.57 1.27
CA VAL A 38 -1.94 -9.76 2.10
C VAL A 38 -3.27 -10.48 2.30
N LYS A 39 -3.84 -11.05 1.24
CA LYS A 39 -5.05 -11.87 1.31
C LYS A 39 -4.91 -13.02 2.31
N SER A 40 -3.79 -13.75 2.25
CA SER A 40 -3.53 -14.89 3.14
C SER A 40 -3.28 -14.51 4.59
N CYS A 41 -2.59 -13.40 4.84
CA CYS A 41 -2.23 -12.99 6.19
C CYS A 41 -3.37 -12.28 6.91
N ILE A 42 -3.99 -11.30 6.27
CA ILE A 42 -5.06 -10.49 6.88
C ILE A 42 -6.40 -11.24 6.84
N GLY A 43 -6.64 -11.98 5.76
CA GLY A 43 -7.89 -12.70 5.50
C GLY A 43 -8.80 -11.94 4.55
N GLU A 44 -9.20 -12.59 3.45
CA GLU A 44 -10.07 -11.99 2.42
C GLU A 44 -11.40 -11.50 2.99
N ASP A 45 -12.06 -12.32 3.81
CA ASP A 45 -13.37 -11.97 4.38
C ASP A 45 -13.27 -10.75 5.30
N ARG A 46 -12.17 -10.61 6.05
CA ARG A 46 -11.91 -9.44 6.90
C ARG A 46 -11.68 -8.18 6.07
N ILE A 47 -10.91 -8.28 4.99
CA ILE A 47 -10.70 -7.18 4.05
C ILE A 47 -12.03 -6.73 3.44
N LYS A 48 -12.87 -7.68 3.01
CA LYS A 48 -14.18 -7.39 2.41
C LYS A 48 -15.14 -6.79 3.44
N ALA A 49 -15.15 -7.30 4.67
CA ALA A 49 -16.01 -6.83 5.75
C ALA A 49 -15.62 -5.46 6.31
N SER A 50 -14.36 -5.03 6.17
CA SER A 50 -13.88 -3.74 6.69
C SER A 50 -14.71 -2.56 6.16
N THR A 51 -15.31 -1.77 7.06
CA THR A 51 -16.08 -0.56 6.69
C THR A 51 -15.23 0.71 6.77
N ASN A 52 -14.04 0.62 7.36
CA ASN A 52 -13.14 1.77 7.47
C ASN A 52 -12.43 2.05 6.12
N PRO A 53 -12.49 3.29 5.59
CA PRO A 53 -11.84 3.63 4.31
C PRO A 53 -10.30 3.54 4.35
N HIS A 54 -9.70 3.46 5.52
CA HIS A 54 -8.26 3.31 5.70
C HIS A 54 -7.89 1.95 6.32
N PHE A 55 -8.85 1.02 6.42
CA PHE A 55 -8.68 -0.30 7.06
C PHE A 55 -8.12 -0.22 8.49
N ASN A 56 -8.45 0.85 9.22
CA ASN A 56 -8.00 1.08 10.60
C ASN A 56 -8.82 0.30 11.64
N ASP A 57 -9.88 -0.37 11.22
CA ASP A 57 -10.60 -1.38 11.99
C ASP A 57 -9.84 -2.71 12.08
N ILE A 58 -8.83 -2.92 11.23
CA ILE A 58 -7.84 -4.00 11.37
C ILE A 58 -6.63 -3.45 12.15
N PRO A 59 -6.23 -4.08 13.28
CA PRO A 59 -5.15 -3.59 14.14
C PRO A 59 -3.84 -3.30 13.42
N LEU A 60 -3.17 -2.20 13.80
CA LEU A 60 -1.90 -1.77 13.17
C LEU A 60 -0.83 -2.88 13.18
N ALA A 61 -0.70 -3.60 14.29
CA ALA A 61 0.26 -4.69 14.46
C ALA A 61 0.10 -5.82 13.41
N GLU A 62 -1.11 -6.02 12.87
CA GLU A 62 -1.34 -7.01 11.81
C GLU A 62 -0.82 -6.56 10.44
N TRP A 63 -0.72 -5.26 10.21
CA TRP A 63 -0.07 -4.69 9.03
C TRP A 63 1.44 -4.68 9.21
N ASP A 64 1.91 -4.30 10.40
CA ASP A 64 3.34 -4.19 10.71
C ASP A 64 4.07 -5.53 10.55
N ARG A 65 3.44 -6.65 10.95
CA ARG A 65 4.02 -8.00 10.78
C ARG A 65 4.30 -8.40 9.32
N LEU A 66 3.70 -7.71 8.34
CA LEU A 66 3.92 -8.00 6.91
C LEU A 66 5.25 -7.44 6.40
N ASP A 67 5.91 -6.58 7.19
CA ASP A 67 7.11 -5.86 6.80
C ASP A 67 8.27 -6.78 6.42
N ALA A 68 8.47 -7.89 7.13
CA ALA A 68 9.54 -8.84 6.85
C ALA A 68 9.51 -9.38 5.42
N VAL A 69 8.31 -9.47 4.81
CA VAL A 69 8.12 -9.97 3.44
C VAL A 69 8.00 -8.82 2.44
N ILE A 70 7.25 -7.76 2.78
CA ILE A 70 6.99 -6.66 1.85
C ILE A 70 8.22 -5.77 1.68
N ARG A 71 8.97 -5.46 2.75
CA ARG A 71 10.14 -4.56 2.71
C ARG A 71 11.16 -4.93 1.63
N PRO A 72 11.69 -6.16 1.53
CA PRO A 72 12.71 -6.47 0.51
C PRO A 72 12.17 -6.32 -0.92
N ILE A 73 10.90 -6.65 -1.15
CA ILE A 73 10.24 -6.50 -2.46
C ILE A 73 10.02 -5.02 -2.78
N GLY A 74 9.45 -4.28 -1.82
CA GLY A 74 9.20 -2.85 -1.91
C GLY A 74 10.47 -2.06 -2.13
N ALA A 75 11.54 -2.32 -1.36
CA ALA A 75 12.84 -1.67 -1.51
C ALA A 75 13.48 -1.91 -2.88
N ARG A 76 13.29 -3.10 -3.47
CA ARG A 76 13.75 -3.40 -4.83
C ARG A 76 12.98 -2.58 -5.86
N ILE A 77 11.65 -2.59 -5.81
CA ILE A 77 10.80 -1.80 -6.72
C ILE A 77 11.06 -0.30 -6.52
N ASN A 78 11.29 0.15 -5.28
CA ASN A 78 11.61 1.55 -4.97
C ASN A 78 12.93 1.98 -5.62
N LYS A 79 13.92 1.09 -5.67
CA LYS A 79 15.18 1.34 -6.39
C LYS A 79 14.94 1.53 -7.89
N GLU A 80 14.04 0.74 -8.48
CA GLU A 80 13.71 0.82 -9.90
C GLU A 80 12.94 2.11 -10.24
N ILE A 81 11.99 2.53 -9.39
CA ILE A 81 11.14 3.70 -9.65
C ILE A 81 11.81 5.02 -9.21
N ASN A 82 12.52 5.01 -8.07
CA ASN A 82 13.01 6.22 -7.39
C ASN A 82 14.53 6.28 -7.26
N GLY A 83 15.27 5.29 -7.76
CA GLY A 83 16.73 5.24 -7.66
C GLY A 83 17.27 4.96 -6.25
N ALA A 84 16.42 4.73 -5.26
CA ALA A 84 16.80 4.52 -3.86
C ALA A 84 16.13 3.27 -3.27
N SER A 85 16.88 2.49 -2.48
CA SER A 85 16.37 1.32 -1.76
C SER A 85 15.82 1.63 -0.37
N VAL A 86 15.60 2.91 -0.04
CA VAL A 86 15.06 3.31 1.26
C VAL A 86 13.63 2.78 1.38
N TRP A 87 13.31 2.15 2.52
CA TRP A 87 11.99 1.61 2.80
C TRP A 87 11.71 1.65 4.30
N SER A 88 10.59 2.25 4.67
CA SER A 88 10.12 2.38 6.05
C SER A 88 9.00 1.39 6.36
N LEU A 89 8.71 1.22 7.65
CA LEU A 89 7.53 0.46 8.08
C LEU A 89 6.24 1.07 7.54
N SER A 90 6.16 2.40 7.46
CA SER A 90 5.00 3.08 6.88
C SER A 90 4.80 2.76 5.40
N ASP A 91 5.86 2.61 4.60
CA ASP A 91 5.74 2.24 3.19
C ASP A 91 5.13 0.84 3.06
N THR A 92 5.53 -0.11 3.91
CA THR A 92 4.91 -1.45 4.02
C THR A 92 3.42 -1.35 4.29
N VAL A 93 3.01 -0.58 5.32
CA VAL A 93 1.60 -0.46 5.70
C VAL A 93 0.79 0.17 4.56
N CYS A 94 1.31 1.20 3.89
CA CYS A 94 0.64 1.83 2.75
C CYS A 94 0.45 0.85 1.58
N VAL A 95 1.49 0.09 1.21
CA VAL A 95 1.40 -0.94 0.16
C VAL A 95 0.41 -2.04 0.53
N ALA A 96 0.46 -2.54 1.78
CA ALA A 96 -0.44 -3.59 2.23
C ALA A 96 -1.92 -3.14 2.20
N LYS A 97 -2.20 -1.89 2.59
CA LYS A 97 -3.54 -1.32 2.55
C LYS A 97 -4.04 -1.05 1.13
N GLU A 98 -3.17 -0.62 0.21
CA GLU A 98 -3.55 -0.51 -1.20
C GLU A 98 -3.82 -1.91 -1.80
N ALA A 99 -3.05 -2.93 -1.45
CA ALA A 99 -3.34 -4.30 -1.85
C ALA A 99 -4.69 -4.79 -1.30
N ALA A 100 -5.01 -4.50 -0.04
CA ALA A 100 -6.31 -4.78 0.56
C ALA A 100 -7.46 -4.03 -0.16
N ARG A 101 -7.25 -2.78 -0.55
CA ARG A 101 -8.19 -1.99 -1.35
C ARG A 101 -8.48 -2.67 -2.69
N GLN A 102 -7.45 -3.04 -3.45
CA GLN A 102 -7.60 -3.72 -4.73
C GLN A 102 -8.32 -5.07 -4.59
N LEU A 103 -8.07 -5.81 -3.51
CA LEU A 103 -8.78 -7.07 -3.21
C LEU A 103 -10.26 -6.85 -2.89
N LYS A 104 -10.60 -5.78 -2.17
CA LYS A 104 -11.99 -5.43 -1.85
C LYS A 104 -12.77 -4.97 -3.08
N GLU A 105 -12.12 -4.27 -4.00
CA GLU A 105 -12.72 -3.73 -5.24
C GLU A 105 -12.79 -4.74 -6.39
N ALA A 106 -12.05 -5.85 -6.33
CA ALA A 106 -12.05 -6.90 -7.36
C ALA A 106 -13.29 -7.83 -7.31
N VAL A 107 -14.37 -7.39 -6.67
CA VAL A 107 -15.64 -8.13 -6.48
C VAL A 107 -16.68 -7.63 -7.48
#